data_AF-A0A1W9QKH7-F1
#
_entry.id   AF-A0A1W9QKH7-F1
#
_cell.length_a   1.000
_cell.length_b   1.000
_cell.length_c   1.000
_cell.angle_alpha   90.00
_cell.angle_beta   90.00
_cell.angle_gamma   90.00
#
_symmetry.space_group_name_H-M   'P 1'
#
loop_
_entity.id
_entity.type
_entity.pdbx_description
1 polymer ?
#
loop_
_entity_poly.entity_id
_entity_poly.type
_entity_poly.pdbx_seq_one_letter_code
_entity_poly.pdbx_strand_id
1 'polypeptide(L)'
;MKKRPHWHEYFMEMAFLVSKRSTCLRRQVGAIIVKNNQVLATGYNGAPKNIRHCSETGCLREKLKVPSGERHELCRGVHAEQNAIIQAAVNG
;
A
#
# COMPACT_ATOMS: atom_id res chain seq x y z
N MET A 1 -18.06 28.24 0.49
CA MET A 1 -18.21 26.79 0.23
C MET A 1 -16.85 26.22 -0.15
N LYS A 2 -16.44 25.07 0.40
CA LYS A 2 -15.22 24.40 -0.09
C LYS A 2 -15.43 23.96 -1.54
N LYS A 3 -14.43 24.22 -2.39
CA LYS A 3 -14.43 23.82 -3.81
C LYS A 3 -14.49 22.30 -3.89
N ARG A 4 -15.37 21.75 -4.75
CA ARG A 4 -15.44 20.30 -4.99
C ARG A 4 -14.11 19.84 -5.61
N PRO A 5 -13.45 18.80 -5.07
CA PRO A 5 -12.18 18.34 -5.61
C PRO A 5 -12.36 17.75 -7.00
N HIS A 6 -11.31 17.87 -7.82
CA HIS A 6 -11.25 17.16 -9.11
C HIS A 6 -11.07 15.65 -8.86
N TRP A 7 -11.46 14.82 -9.82
CA TRP A 7 -11.36 13.37 -9.69
C TRP A 7 -9.97 12.88 -9.29
N HIS A 8 -8.91 13.36 -9.95
CA HIS A 8 -7.53 13.00 -9.60
C HIS A 8 -7.15 13.34 -8.16
N GLU A 9 -7.55 14.52 -7.67
CA GLU A 9 -7.28 14.95 -6.29
C GLU A 9 -8.00 14.05 -5.30
N TYR A 10 -9.30 13.80 -5.53
CA TYR A 10 -10.10 12.88 -4.74
C TYR A 10 -9.51 11.46 -4.69
N PHE A 11 -9.08 10.92 -5.84
CA PHE A 11 -8.45 9.61 -5.93
C PHE A 11 -7.10 9.56 -5.20
N MET A 12 -6.28 10.60 -5.33
CA MET A 12 -5.01 10.67 -4.61
C MET A 12 -5.19 10.80 -3.10
N GLU A 13 -6.15 11.61 -2.63
CA GLU A 13 -6.48 11.69 -1.20
C GLU A 13 -6.91 10.33 -0.64
N MET A 14 -7.70 9.56 -1.39
CA MET A 14 -8.05 8.20 -1.00
C MET A 14 -6.84 7.27 -0.96
N ALA A 15 -5.92 7.35 -1.92
CA ALA A 15 -4.68 6.56 -1.88
C ALA A 15 -3.83 6.89 -0.64
N PHE A 16 -3.73 8.17 -0.26
CA PHE A 16 -3.09 8.59 0.99
C PHE A 16 -3.84 8.13 2.23
N LEU A 17 -5.18 8.09 2.21
CA LEU A 17 -5.97 7.55 3.31
C LEU A 17 -5.73 6.05 3.48
N VAL A 18 -5.71 5.29 2.37
CA VAL A 18 -5.42 3.85 2.36
C VAL A 18 -4.01 3.58 2.89
N SER A 19 -3.02 4.41 2.54
CA SER A 19 -1.63 4.23 2.99
C SER A 19 -1.46 4.30 4.51
N LYS A 20 -2.36 4.98 5.23
CA LYS A 20 -2.35 5.04 6.71
C LYS A 20 -2.55 3.68 7.38
N ARG A 21 -3.06 2.68 6.65
CA ARG A 21 -3.16 1.29 7.14
C ARG A 21 -1.87 0.48 6.95
N SER A 22 -0.87 1.03 6.28
CA SER A 22 0.43 0.38 6.09
C SER A 22 1.08 0.04 7.43
N THR A 23 1.66 -1.16 7.49
CA THR A 23 2.43 -1.62 8.65
C THR A 23 3.94 -1.64 8.38
N CYS A 24 4.38 -1.04 7.27
CA CYS A 24 5.78 -0.95 6.92
C CYS A 24 6.44 0.20 7.70
N LEU A 25 7.63 -0.04 8.24
CA LEU A 25 8.38 0.97 8.99
C LEU A 25 9.08 1.99 8.08
N ARG A 26 9.42 1.60 6.85
CA ARG A 26 10.22 2.42 5.93
C ARG A 26 9.39 3.38 5.09
N ARG A 27 8.21 2.94 4.62
CA ARG A 27 7.37 3.67 3.66
C ARG A 27 5.92 3.23 3.79
N GLN A 28 5.02 4.19 3.80
CA GLN A 28 3.58 4.01 3.95
C GLN A 28 2.95 4.31 2.59
N VAL A 29 2.68 3.25 1.84
CA VAL A 29 2.21 3.33 0.45
C VAL A 29 0.79 2.79 0.41
N GLY A 30 -0.07 3.52 -0.30
CA GLY A 30 -1.44 3.14 -0.62
C GLY A 30 -1.64 3.22 -2.12
N ALA A 31 -2.46 2.33 -2.64
CA ALA A 31 -2.81 2.22 -4.04
C ALA A 31 -4.33 2.00 -4.15
N ILE A 32 -4.91 2.57 -5.19
CA ILE A 32 -6.31 2.33 -5.55
C ILE A 32 -6.40 2.03 -7.05
N ILE A 33 -7.29 1.13 -7.43
CA ILE A 33 -7.61 0.83 -8.83
C ILE A 33 -8.98 1.44 -9.11
N VAL A 34 -9.05 2.28 -10.14
CA VAL A 34 -10.25 3.04 -10.50
C VAL A 34 -10.61 2.74 -11.94
N LYS A 35 -11.90 2.53 -12.21
CA LYS A 35 -12.46 2.39 -13.55
C LYS A 35 -13.75 3.18 -13.63
N ASN A 36 -13.94 3.99 -14.68
CA ASN A 36 -15.14 4.81 -14.86
C ASN A 36 -15.50 5.65 -13.62
N ASN A 37 -14.49 6.25 -12.97
CA ASN A 37 -14.60 7.00 -11.72
C ASN A 37 -15.15 6.21 -10.51
N GLN A 38 -15.13 4.88 -10.56
CA GLN A 38 -15.48 4.00 -9.46
C GLN A 38 -14.22 3.31 -8.93
N VAL A 39 -14.04 3.31 -7.60
CA VAL A 39 -12.97 2.57 -6.95
C VAL A 39 -13.34 1.09 -6.97
N LEU A 40 -12.53 0.28 -7.66
CA LEU A 40 -12.71 -1.17 -7.74
C LEU A 40 -12.00 -1.88 -6.61
N ALA A 41 -10.76 -1.45 -6.34
CA ALA A 41 -9.90 -2.11 -5.38
C ALA A 41 -8.97 -1.13 -4.69
N THR A 42 -8.52 -1.50 -3.49
CA THR A 42 -7.55 -0.75 -2.71
C THR A 42 -6.48 -1.68 -2.16
N GLY A 43 -5.29 -1.15 -1.93
CA GLY A 43 -4.19 -1.89 -1.32
C GLY A 43 -3.25 -0.96 -0.59
N TYR A 44 -2.70 -1.45 0.52
CA TYR A 44 -1.60 -0.79 1.24
C TYR A 44 -0.47 -1.79 1.40
N ASN A 45 0.76 -1.32 1.52
CA ASN A 45 1.90 -2.21 1.68
C ASN A 45 1.98 -2.76 3.11
N GLY A 46 2.22 -4.07 3.24
CA GLY A 46 2.19 -4.76 4.53
C GLY A 46 2.52 -6.25 4.39
N ALA A 47 2.74 -6.92 5.53
CA ALA A 47 2.93 -8.37 5.52
C ALA A 47 1.64 -9.08 5.03
N PRO A 48 1.75 -10.23 4.35
CA PRO A 48 0.60 -11.06 4.00
C PRO A 48 -0.26 -11.43 5.21
N LYS A 49 -1.50 -11.85 4.94
CA LYS A 49 -2.40 -12.35 5.98
C LYS A 49 -1.73 -13.47 6.79
N ASN A 50 -1.92 -13.45 8.10
CA ASN A 50 -1.36 -14.40 9.07
C ASN A 50 0.17 -14.37 9.23
N ILE A 51 0.85 -13.35 8.70
CA ILE A 51 2.28 -13.10 8.95
C ILE A 51 2.43 -11.85 9.81
N ARG A 52 3.28 -11.93 10.85
CA ARG A 52 3.53 -10.78 11.74
C ARG A 52 4.08 -9.58 10.97
N HIS A 53 3.57 -8.41 11.30
CA HIS A 53 3.91 -7.18 10.61
C HIS A 53 5.32 -6.66 10.97
N CYS A 54 5.86 -5.79 10.12
CA CYS A 54 7.13 -5.09 10.41
C CYS A 54 7.00 -4.20 11.65
N SER A 55 5.81 -3.65 11.94
CA SER A 55 5.52 -2.90 13.17
C SER A 55 5.67 -3.75 14.44
N GLU A 56 5.52 -5.07 14.36
CA GLU A 56 5.62 -5.97 15.51
C GLU A 56 7.02 -6.58 15.65
N THR A 57 7.69 -6.88 14.54
CA THR A 57 8.94 -7.67 14.52
C THR A 57 10.16 -6.91 14.00
N GLY A 58 9.98 -5.65 13.61
CA GLY A 58 10.99 -4.81 12.96
C GLY A 58 11.15 -5.09 11.47
N CYS A 59 12.05 -4.33 10.82
CA CYS A 59 12.33 -4.47 9.39
C CYS A 59 13.79 -4.86 9.15
N LEU A 60 14.04 -6.04 8.55
CA LEU A 60 15.40 -6.50 8.25
C LEU A 60 16.12 -5.55 7.27
N ARG A 61 15.39 -5.07 6.26
CA ARG A 61 15.95 -4.11 5.28
C ARG A 61 16.36 -2.79 5.91
N GLU A 62 15.69 -2.36 6.98
CA GLU A 62 16.04 -1.14 7.71
C GLU A 62 17.28 -1.37 8.57
N LYS A 63 17.32 -2.48 9.33
CA LYS A 63 18.48 -2.88 10.15
C LYS A 63 19.76 -2.99 9.31
N LEU A 64 19.66 -3.53 8.10
CA LEU A 64 20.78 -3.71 7.18
C LEU A 64 21.02 -2.50 6.26
N LYS A 65 20.29 -1.39 6.45
CA LYS A 65 20.40 -0.17 5.62
C LYS A 65 20.33 -0.43 4.11
N VAL A 66 19.48 -1.38 3.71
CA VAL A 66 19.33 -1.78 2.30
C VAL A 66 18.77 -0.62 1.47
N PRO A 67 19.43 -0.21 0.37
CA PRO A 67 18.94 0.83 -0.53
C PRO A 67 17.54 0.55 -1.12
N SER A 68 16.97 1.55 -1.76
CA SER A 68 15.72 1.38 -2.51
C SER A 68 15.98 0.61 -3.80
N GLY A 69 15.06 -0.26 -4.22
CA GLY A 69 15.20 -1.04 -5.46
C GLY A 69 16.12 -2.26 -5.37
N GLU A 70 16.79 -2.48 -4.24
CA GLU A 70 17.71 -3.61 -4.05
C GLU A 70 17.17 -4.63 -3.05
N ARG A 71 17.65 -5.88 -3.14
CA ARG A 71 17.46 -6.97 -2.15
C ARG A 71 16.01 -7.18 -1.69
N HIS A 72 15.09 -7.21 -2.66
CA HIS A 72 13.64 -7.34 -2.40
C HIS A 72 13.27 -8.63 -1.67
N GLU A 73 14.05 -9.69 -1.83
CA GLU A 73 13.93 -10.97 -1.12
C GLU A 73 14.01 -10.86 0.41
N LEU A 74 14.59 -9.77 0.94
CA LEU A 74 14.62 -9.48 2.37
C LEU A 74 13.34 -8.81 2.90
N CYS A 75 12.44 -8.38 2.00
CA CYS A 75 11.17 -7.77 2.36
C CYS A 75 10.11 -8.85 2.57
N ARG A 76 9.48 -8.86 3.76
CA ARG A 76 8.27 -9.67 3.99
C ARG A 76 6.99 -8.98 3.51
N GLY A 77 7.07 -7.69 3.24
CA GLY A 77 5.91 -6.89 2.85
C GLY A 77 5.59 -7.04 1.37
N VAL A 78 4.31 -7.20 1.07
CA VAL A 78 3.73 -7.08 -0.26
C VAL A 78 3.49 -5.59 -0.52
N HIS A 79 3.73 -5.16 -1.75
CA HIS A 79 3.52 -3.77 -2.16
C HIS A 79 2.03 -3.39 -2.20
N ALA A 80 1.73 -2.10 -2.10
CA ALA A 80 0.36 -1.61 -2.09
C ALA A 80 -0.36 -1.92 -3.41
N GLU A 81 0.36 -1.74 -4.51
CA GLU A 81 -0.02 -1.99 -5.89
C GLU A 81 -0.36 -3.47 -6.10
N GLN A 82 0.49 -4.36 -5.58
CA GLN A 82 0.27 -5.81 -5.61
C GLN A 82 -0.98 -6.17 -4.80
N ASN A 83 -1.12 -5.63 -3.58
CA ASN A 83 -2.30 -5.89 -2.76
C ASN A 83 -3.59 -5.39 -3.41
N ALA A 84 -3.56 -4.26 -4.13
CA ALA A 84 -4.74 -3.77 -4.85
C ALA A 84 -5.12 -4.72 -6.00
N ILE A 85 -4.15 -5.23 -6.77
CA ILE A 85 -4.39 -6.22 -7.83
C ILE A 85 -4.89 -7.54 -7.24
N ILE A 86 -4.27 -8.04 -6.17
CA ILE A 86 -4.69 -9.25 -5.48
C ILE A 86 -6.12 -9.10 -4.96
N GLN A 87 -6.45 -7.95 -4.37
CA GLN A 87 -7.80 -7.70 -3.85
C GLN A 87 -8.84 -7.66 -4.97
N ALA A 88 -8.53 -7.06 -6.13
CA ALA A 88 -9.38 -7.16 -7.32
C ALA A 88 -9.55 -8.63 -7.74
N ALA A 89 -8.44 -9.37 -7.92
CA ALA A 89 -8.49 -10.78 -8.34
C ALA A 89 -9.28 -11.69 -7.38
N VAL A 90 -9.23 -11.41 -6.07
CA VAL A 90 -9.96 -12.18 -5.04
C VAL A 90 -11.46 -11.84 -5.02
N ASN A 91 -11.85 -10.61 -5.39
CA ASN A 91 -13.23 -10.13 -5.22
C ASN A 91 -14.02 -9.91 -6.52
N GLY A 92 -13.39 -10.00 -7.69
CA GLY A 92 -14.02 -9.84 -9.01
C GLY A 92 -13.89 -8.44 -9.60
#